data_AF-A0A4S4KSS3-F1
#
_entry.id   AF-A0A4S4KSS3-F1
#
_cell.length_a   1.000
_cell.length_b   1.000
_cell.length_c   1.000
_cell.angle_alpha   90.00
_cell.angle_beta   90.00
_cell.angle_gamma   90.00
#
_symmetry.space_group_name_H-M   'P 1'
#
loop_
_entity.id
_entity.type
_entity.pdbx_description
1 polymer ?
#
loop_
_entity_poly.entity_id
_entity_poly.type
_entity_poly.pdbx_seq_one_letter_code
_entity_poly.pdbx_strand_id
1 'polypeptide(L)'
;MCNYMGVELWMSRLEHRFHDEFTRTPSLRWATKRAGTYVGEVRSAGPGAGNVTFVQVYDAGHMAPYDQPEATLDMIIRWVDNDSFA
;
A
#
# COMPACT_ATOMS: atom_id res chain seq x y z
N MET A 1 -8.25 4.16 17.30
CA MET A 1 -6.87 4.23 16.77
C MET A 1 -6.52 2.90 16.11
N CYS A 2 -5.97 2.93 14.90
CA CYS A 2 -5.74 1.75 14.05
C CYS A 2 -4.26 1.73 13.64
N ASN A 3 -3.48 0.75 14.13
CA ASN A 3 -2.05 0.64 13.82
C ASN A 3 -1.83 -0.21 12.56
N TYR A 4 -0.80 0.11 11.78
CA TYR A 4 -0.54 -0.58 10.51
C TYR A 4 -0.21 -2.07 10.70
N MET A 5 0.52 -2.45 11.77
CA MET A 5 0.89 -3.84 12.03
C MET A 5 -0.34 -4.73 12.20
N GLY A 6 -1.35 -4.26 12.93
CA GLY A 6 -2.61 -4.98 13.13
C GLY A 6 -3.41 -5.10 11.84
N VAL A 7 -3.44 -4.04 11.02
CA VAL A 7 -4.11 -4.07 9.70
C VAL A 7 -3.39 -5.03 8.75
N GLU A 8 -2.06 -5.01 8.71
CA GLU A 8 -1.27 -5.92 7.88
C GLU A 8 -1.48 -7.40 8.28
N LEU A 9 -1.42 -7.69 9.58
CA LEU A 9 -1.65 -9.04 10.12
C LEU A 9 -3.08 -9.54 9.90
N TRP A 10 -4.05 -8.62 9.90
CA TRP A 10 -5.43 -8.95 9.57
C TRP A 10 -5.56 -9.23 8.07
N MET A 11 -5.00 -8.38 7.20
CA MET A 11 -5.03 -8.59 5.74
C MET A 11 -4.33 -9.88 5.32
N SER A 12 -3.22 -10.25 5.97
CA SER A 12 -2.52 -11.51 5.66
C SER A 12 -3.27 -12.77 6.07
N ARG A 13 -4.37 -12.64 6.82
CA ARG A 13 -5.28 -13.74 7.21
C ARG A 13 -6.66 -13.64 6.59
N LEU A 14 -6.94 -12.55 5.89
CA LEU A 14 -8.22 -12.35 5.23
C LEU A 14 -8.32 -13.28 4.02
N GLU A 15 -9.36 -14.11 3.98
CA GLU A 15 -9.59 -14.99 2.84
C GLU A 15 -10.09 -14.19 1.63
N HIS A 16 -9.42 -14.33 0.49
CA HIS A 16 -9.82 -13.75 -0.79
C HIS A 16 -9.23 -14.54 -1.95
N ARG A 17 -9.71 -14.28 -3.18
CA ARG A 17 -9.26 -14.95 -4.41
C ARG A 17 -7.74 -14.93 -4.63
N PHE A 18 -7.06 -13.91 -4.10
CA PHE A 18 -5.62 -13.67 -4.27
C PHE A 18 -4.82 -13.93 -2.99
N HIS A 19 -5.36 -14.66 -2.01
CA HIS A 19 -4.76 -14.80 -0.68
C HIS A 19 -3.37 -15.45 -0.72
N ASP A 20 -3.23 -16.55 -1.47
CA ASP A 20 -1.95 -17.26 -1.62
C ASP A 20 -0.89 -16.39 -2.31
N GLU A 21 -1.30 -15.53 -3.24
CA GLU A 21 -0.41 -14.57 -3.89
C GLU A 21 0.01 -13.50 -2.88
N PHE A 22 -0.95 -12.87 -2.20
CA PHE A 22 -0.69 -11.80 -1.24
C PHE A 22 0.23 -12.25 -0.10
N THR A 23 0.02 -13.45 0.45
CA THR A 23 0.85 -13.99 1.55
C THR A 23 2.28 -14.32 1.12
N ARG A 24 2.51 -14.58 -0.16
CA ARG A 24 3.84 -14.89 -0.73
C ARG A 24 4.57 -13.66 -1.27
N THR A 25 3.84 -12.62 -1.65
CA THR A 25 4.43 -11.39 -2.17
C THR A 25 5.16 -10.62 -1.06
N PRO A 26 6.45 -10.26 -1.24
CA PRO A 26 7.16 -9.44 -0.27
C PRO A 26 6.63 -8.00 -0.26
N SER A 27 6.80 -7.31 0.87
CA SER A 27 6.65 -5.85 0.89
C SER A 27 7.80 -5.21 0.14
N LEU A 28 7.50 -4.31 -0.79
CA LEU A 28 8.48 -3.56 -1.57
C LEU A 28 8.45 -2.09 -1.18
N ARG A 29 9.62 -1.44 -1.15
CA ARG A 29 9.69 0.00 -0.90
C ARG A 29 9.08 0.76 -2.07
N TRP A 30 8.21 1.71 -1.77
CA TRP A 30 7.51 2.52 -2.76
C TRP A 30 7.99 3.97 -2.69
N ALA A 31 8.20 4.57 -3.86
CA ALA A 31 8.48 5.99 -4.05
C ALA A 31 7.40 6.59 -4.96
N THR A 32 7.02 7.84 -4.72
CA THR A 32 6.10 8.54 -5.61
C THR A 32 6.78 8.82 -6.94
N LYS A 33 6.01 9.04 -8.01
CA LYS A 33 6.61 9.35 -9.33
C LYS A 33 7.41 10.67 -9.34
N ARG A 34 7.18 11.54 -8.35
CA ARG A 34 7.81 12.87 -8.23
C ARG A 34 8.93 12.90 -7.19
N ALA A 35 8.91 12.01 -6.20
CA ALA A 35 9.88 11.98 -5.11
C ALA A 35 10.99 10.96 -5.40
N GLY A 36 12.25 11.39 -5.22
CA GLY A 36 13.41 10.49 -5.30
C GLY A 36 13.64 9.65 -4.03
N THR A 37 12.76 9.77 -3.03
CA THR A 37 12.87 9.09 -1.74
C THR A 37 11.70 8.13 -1.54
N TYR A 38 11.95 7.04 -0.84
CA TYR A 38 10.92 6.08 -0.45
C TYR A 38 9.98 6.70 0.58
N VAL A 39 8.68 6.61 0.31
CA VAL A 39 7.60 7.18 1.13
C VAL A 39 6.80 6.11 1.87
N GLY A 40 7.14 4.84 1.66
CA GLY A 40 6.43 3.74 2.28
C GLY A 40 6.84 2.37 1.75
N GLU A 41 6.02 1.38 2.10
CA GLU A 41 6.09 0.02 1.59
C GLU A 41 4.73 -0.43 1.07
N VAL A 42 4.76 -1.26 0.04
CA VAL A 42 3.56 -1.80 -0.61
C VAL A 42 3.69 -3.29 -0.80
N ARG A 43 2.62 -4.01 -0.49
CA ARG A 43 2.42 -5.42 -0.86
C ARG A 43 1.14 -5.52 -1.66
N SER A 44 1.21 -6.04 -2.88
CA SER A 44 0.06 -6.13 -3.80
C SER A 44 -0.14 -7.57 -4.27
N ALA A 45 -1.38 -7.92 -4.59
CA ALA A 45 -1.74 -9.17 -5.25
C ALA A 45 -2.86 -8.94 -6.26
N GLY A 46 -2.76 -9.61 -7.41
CA GLY A 46 -3.62 -9.40 -8.58
C GLY A 46 -3.08 -8.36 -9.57
N PRO A 47 -3.69 -8.23 -10.75
CA PRO A 47 -3.26 -7.33 -11.82
C PRO A 47 -3.33 -5.84 -11.46
N GLY A 48 -2.56 -5.02 -12.19
CA GLY A 48 -2.60 -3.55 -12.13
C GLY A 48 -2.08 -2.99 -10.81
N ALA A 49 -2.90 -2.18 -10.14
CA ALA A 49 -2.62 -1.68 -8.79
C ALA A 49 -2.70 -2.76 -7.70
N GLY A 50 -3.09 -3.98 -8.07
CA GLY A 50 -3.42 -5.09 -7.18
C GLY A 50 -4.91 -5.08 -6.84
N ASN A 51 -5.58 -6.23 -6.93
CA ASN A 51 -6.94 -6.37 -6.41
C ASN A 51 -6.99 -6.34 -4.88
N VAL A 52 -5.88 -6.71 -4.23
CA VAL A 52 -5.67 -6.59 -2.80
C VAL A 52 -4.29 -6.00 -2.57
N THR A 53 -4.25 -4.81 -1.98
CA THR A 53 -3.01 -4.05 -1.78
C THR A 53 -2.96 -3.46 -0.39
N PHE A 54 -1.87 -3.73 0.33
CA PHE A 54 -1.55 -3.09 1.60
C PHE A 54 -0.47 -2.04 1.36
N VAL A 55 -0.69 -0.83 1.88
CA VAL A 55 0.23 0.30 1.78
C VAL A 55 0.53 0.81 3.18
N GLN A 56 1.80 0.76 3.57
CA GLN A 56 2.31 1.45 4.73
C GLN A 56 2.91 2.79 4.29
N VAL A 57 2.34 3.89 4.74
CA VAL A 57 2.88 5.24 4.51
C VAL A 57 3.79 5.60 5.68
N TYR A 58 5.05 5.93 5.40
CA TYR A 58 6.00 6.35 6.42
C TYR A 58 5.69 7.76 6.93
N ASP A 59 6.10 8.08 8.15
CA ASP A 59 5.92 9.41 8.77
C ASP A 59 4.48 9.94 8.71
N ALA A 60 3.50 9.02 8.76
CA ALA A 60 2.07 9.31 8.75
C ALA A 60 1.37 8.71 9.97
N GLY A 61 0.47 9.49 10.58
CA GLY A 61 -0.39 9.08 11.68
C GLY A 61 -1.77 8.64 11.21
N HIS A 62 -2.78 8.88 12.05
CA HIS A 62 -4.16 8.45 11.79
C HIS A 62 -4.78 9.14 10.56
N MET A 63 -4.39 10.40 10.33
CA MET A 63 -4.86 11.21 9.21
C MET A 63 -3.76 11.26 8.14
N ALA A 64 -3.46 10.12 7.52
CA ALA A 64 -2.33 10.02 6.59
C ALA A 64 -2.29 11.11 5.49
N PRO A 65 -3.42 11.58 4.90
CA PRO A 65 -3.36 12.69 3.94
C PRO A 65 -3.00 14.04 4.54
N TYR A 66 -3.20 14.23 5.84
CA TYR A 66 -2.76 15.44 6.55
C TYR A 66 -1.24 15.42 6.75
N ASP A 67 -0.69 14.28 7.17
CA ASP A 67 0.74 14.14 7.49
C ASP A 67 1.60 13.97 6.21
N GLN A 68 1.09 13.22 5.23
CA GLN A 68 1.79 12.84 3.99
C GLN A 68 0.89 13.03 2.75
N PRO A 69 0.59 14.28 2.36
CA PRO A 69 -0.35 14.58 1.27
C PRO A 69 0.13 14.07 -0.09
N GLU A 70 1.43 14.19 -0.40
CA GLU A 70 1.96 13.76 -1.70
C GLU A 70 1.94 12.24 -1.87
N ALA A 71 2.37 11.50 -0.83
CA ALA A 71 2.37 10.05 -0.85
C ALA A 71 0.93 9.53 -0.97
N THR A 72 0.03 9.98 -0.11
CA THR A 72 -1.37 9.52 -0.14
C THR A 72 -2.09 9.87 -1.44
N LEU A 73 -1.79 11.00 -2.06
CA LEU A 73 -2.32 11.33 -3.38
C LEU A 73 -1.79 10.39 -4.46
N ASP A 74 -0.48 10.09 -4.49
CA ASP A 74 0.12 9.12 -5.42
C ASP A 74 -0.51 7.73 -5.24
N MET A 75 -0.71 7.29 -4.00
CA MET A 75 -1.40 6.03 -3.68
C MET A 75 -2.83 5.99 -4.22
N ILE A 76 -3.62 7.04 -3.97
CA ILE A 76 -5.02 7.11 -4.42
C ILE A 76 -5.09 7.13 -5.95
N ILE A 77 -4.24 7.93 -6.61
CA ILE A 77 -4.22 8.03 -8.07
C ILE A 77 -3.84 6.68 -8.69
N ARG A 78 -2.77 6.02 -8.22
CA ARG A 78 -2.38 4.70 -8.72
C ARG A 78 -3.50 3.68 -8.59
N TRP A 79 -4.17 3.66 -7.44
CA TRP A 79 -5.32 2.78 -7.21
C TRP A 79 -6.46 3.05 -8.22
N VAL A 80 -6.86 4.31 -8.36
CA VAL A 80 -7.98 4.71 -9.23
C VAL A 80 -7.68 4.45 -10.71
N ASP A 81 -6.45 4.73 -11.14
CA ASP A 81 -6.00 4.53 -12.52
C ASP A 81 -5.59 3.07 -12.81
N ASN A 82 -5.66 2.18 -11.79
CA ASN A 82 -5.20 0.80 -11.84
C ASN A 82 -3.72 0.66 -12.27
N ASP A 83 -2.90 1.60 -11.83
CA ASP A 83 -1.47 1.65 -12.10
C ASP A 83 -0.66 0.98 -10.99
N SER A 84 0.45 0.35 -11.35
CA SER A 84 1.25 -0.44 -10.40
C SER A 84 2.00 0.46 -9.42
N PHE A 85 2.22 -0.06 -8.21
CA PHE A 85 3.11 0.55 -7.21
C PHE A 85 4.59 0.21 -7.40
N ALA A 86 4.88 -0.74 -8.30
CA ALA A 86 6.22 -1.10 -8.74
C ALA A 86 6.85 -0.02 -9.64
#